data_AF-A0A8S9NS25-F1
#
_entry.id   AF-A0A8S9NS25-F1
#
_cell.length_a   1.000
_cell.length_b   1.000
_cell.length_c   1.000
_cell.angle_alpha   90.00
_cell.angle_beta   90.00
_cell.angle_gamma   90.00
#
_symmetry.space_group_name_H-M   'P 1'
#
loop_
_entity.id
_entity.type
_entity.pdbx_description
1 polymer ?
#
loop_
_entity_poly.entity_id
_entity_poly.type
_entity_poly.pdbx_seq_one_letter_code
_entity_poly.pdbx_strand_id
1 'polypeptide(L)'
;MKGLMKKAEELTILSGASACLTFSNRDDGKLVVWPSQEKAQSLIDRFNALSETERNENAYDPESYIETNIKKIEKRLEYSRKAVEELEMDHLMLQIQNGRMLADLSQTEVEKLKSYASKKITCLDRELRTQHPNTSVEPFLEDEGFLNDDDEDMETSEGESSESDGADNA
;
A
#
# COMPACT_ATOMS: atom_id res chain seq x y z
N MET A 1 4.57 10.09 27.23
CA MET A 1 4.06 11.48 27.10
C MET A 1 5.15 12.50 26.78
N LYS A 2 6.22 12.63 27.58
CA LYS A 2 7.31 13.60 27.32
C LYS A 2 7.91 13.51 25.90
N GLY A 3 8.09 12.29 25.38
CA GLY A 3 8.61 12.08 24.02
C GLY A 3 7.71 12.65 22.92
N LEU A 4 6.38 12.48 23.04
CA LEU A 4 5.42 12.98 22.06
C LEU A 4 5.34 14.51 22.07
N MET A 5 5.38 15.14 23.24
CA MET A 5 5.45 16.60 23.35
C MET A 5 6.71 17.15 22.70
N LYS A 6 7.86 16.52 22.96
CA LYS A 6 9.13 16.90 22.33
C LYS A 6 9.04 16.79 20.81
N LYS A 7 8.40 15.74 20.29
CA LYS A 7 8.18 15.58 18.85
C LYS A 7 7.27 16.66 18.27
N ALA A 8 6.19 17.02 18.97
CA ALA A 8 5.33 18.12 18.55
C ALA A 8 6.07 19.46 18.56
N GLU A 9 6.92 19.71 19.57
CA GLU A 9 7.77 20.89 19.65
C GLU A 9 8.77 20.96 18.48
N GLU A 10 9.49 19.86 18.23
CA GLU A 10 10.41 19.73 17.08
C GLU A 10 9.69 20.00 15.76
N LEU A 11 8.50 19.41 15.55
CA LEU A 11 7.71 19.60 14.33
C LEU A 11 7.23 21.04 14.16
N THR A 12 6.71 21.67 15.21
CA THR A 12 6.30 23.08 15.16
C THR A 12 7.47 24.00 14.81
N ILE A 13 8.66 23.72 15.33
CA ILE A 13 9.87 24.49 15.01
C ILE A 13 10.27 24.29 13.54
N LEU A 14 10.27 23.05 13.06
CA LEU A 14 10.72 22.71 11.70
C LEU A 14 9.73 23.15 10.61
N SER A 15 8.43 23.08 10.89
CA SER A 15 7.38 23.38 9.91
C SER A 15 6.85 24.81 9.98
N GLY A 16 7.16 25.55 11.05
CA GLY A 16 6.54 26.85 11.33
C GLY A 16 5.04 26.76 11.66
N ALA A 17 4.47 25.56 11.76
CA ALA A 17 3.05 25.36 12.02
C ALA A 17 2.72 25.43 13.52
N SER A 18 1.60 26.06 13.85
CA SER A 18 1.07 26.07 15.23
C SER A 18 0.34 24.77 15.54
N ALA A 19 0.78 24.06 16.58
CA ALA A 19 0.16 22.83 17.06
C ALA A 19 -0.15 22.89 18.56
N CYS A 20 -1.08 22.04 19.00
CA CYS A 20 -1.33 21.77 20.41
C CYS A 20 -1.63 20.29 20.62
N LEU A 21 -1.50 19.81 21.84
CA LEU A 21 -1.82 18.45 22.22
C LEU A 21 -2.61 18.43 23.53
N THR A 22 -3.68 17.64 23.56
CA THR A 22 -4.50 17.38 24.74
C THR A 22 -4.60 15.87 24.96
N PHE A 23 -4.23 15.40 26.15
CA PHE A 23 -4.31 13.98 26.50
C PHE A 23 -5.00 13.81 27.83
N SER A 24 -6.03 12.97 27.87
CA SER A 24 -6.62 12.52 29.13
C SER A 24 -5.96 11.21 29.54
N ASN A 25 -5.31 11.20 30.70
CA ASN A 25 -4.84 9.96 31.29
C ASN A 25 -6.02 9.19 31.88
N ARG A 26 -6.21 7.93 31.45
CA ARG A 26 -7.32 7.09 31.89
C ARG A 26 -7.22 6.67 33.36
N ASP A 27 -6.01 6.64 33.91
CA ASP A 27 -5.76 6.09 35.25
C ASP A 27 -5.99 7.12 36.37
N ASP A 28 -5.60 8.38 36.16
CA ASP A 28 -5.71 9.45 37.16
C ASP A 28 -6.63 10.61 36.74
N GLY A 29 -7.24 10.52 35.55
CA GLY A 29 -8.14 11.54 35.00
C GLY A 29 -7.46 12.87 34.70
N LYS A 30 -6.13 12.96 34.78
CA LYS A 30 -5.42 14.21 34.51
C LYS A 30 -5.41 14.50 33.03
N LEU A 31 -5.85 15.70 32.70
CA LEU A 31 -5.67 16.30 31.38
C LEU A 31 -4.26 16.91 31.32
N VAL A 32 -3.47 16.42 30.39
CA VAL A 32 -2.15 16.94 30.07
C VAL A 32 -2.27 17.76 28.80
N VAL A 33 -1.91 19.03 28.87
CA VAL A 33 -2.02 19.99 27.77
C VAL A 33 -0.67 20.60 27.44
N TRP A 34 -0.37 20.68 26.14
CA TRP A 34 0.81 21.34 25.60
C TRP A 34 0.36 22.28 24.46
N PRO A 35 0.99 23.46 24.27
CA PRO A 35 2.12 24.01 25.03
C PRO A 35 1.76 24.65 26.37
N SER A 36 0.64 25.39 26.43
CA SER A 36 0.01 25.88 27.65
C SER A 36 -1.50 25.78 27.48
N GLN A 37 -2.26 25.77 28.58
CA GLN A 37 -3.72 25.66 28.51
C GLN A 37 -4.34 26.74 27.63
N GLU A 38 -3.92 28.00 27.82
CA GLU A 38 -4.45 29.15 27.09
C GLU A 38 -4.11 29.07 25.59
N LYS A 39 -2.85 28.76 25.25
CA LYS A 39 -2.43 28.66 23.85
C LYS A 39 -3.07 27.48 23.14
N ALA A 40 -3.22 26.35 23.82
CA ALA A 40 -3.93 25.19 23.28
C ALA A 40 -5.40 25.51 23.04
N GLN A 41 -6.07 26.16 24.00
CA GLN A 41 -7.47 26.56 23.85
C GLN A 41 -7.66 27.52 22.67
N SER A 42 -6.81 28.55 22.55
CA SER A 42 -6.87 29.49 21.41
C SER A 42 -6.69 28.78 20.05
N LEU A 43 -5.82 27.78 19.97
CA LEU A 43 -5.63 26.99 18.75
C LEU A 43 -6.83 26.10 18.44
N ILE A 44 -7.45 25.49 19.46
CA ILE A 44 -8.67 24.69 19.32
C ILE A 44 -9.84 25.55 18.87
N ASP A 45 -10.00 26.75 19.45
CA ASP A 45 -11.07 27.67 19.09
C ASP A 45 -10.92 28.13 17.64
N ARG A 46 -9.68 28.46 17.23
CA ARG A 46 -9.37 28.80 15.83
C ARG A 46 -9.63 27.63 14.88
N PHE A 47 -9.28 26.41 15.27
CA PHE A 47 -9.56 25.20 14.48
C PHE A 47 -11.07 24.97 14.34
N ASN A 48 -11.85 25.12 15.41
CA ASN A 48 -13.30 24.93 15.39
C ASN A 48 -14.06 26.05 14.67
N ALA A 49 -13.44 27.22 14.46
CA ALA A 49 -13.99 28.30 13.66
C ALA A 49 -13.92 28.02 12.14
N LEU A 50 -13.11 27.05 11.72
CA LEU A 50 -13.01 26.62 10.32
C LEU A 50 -14.23 25.77 9.92
N SER A 51 -14.59 25.80 8.64
CA SER A 51 -15.63 24.91 8.08
C SER A 51 -15.23 23.45 8.18
N GLU A 52 -16.19 22.53 8.07
CA GLU A 52 -15.92 21.09 8.08
C GLU A 52 -14.99 20.67 6.93
N THR A 53 -15.14 21.27 5.76
CA THR A 53 -14.26 21.04 4.60
C THR A 53 -12.83 21.47 4.90
N GLU A 54 -12.62 22.67 5.43
CA GLU A 54 -11.28 23.18 5.78
C GLU A 54 -10.61 22.37 6.91
N ARG A 55 -11.40 21.88 7.87
CA ARG A 55 -10.88 21.01 8.95
C ARG A 55 -10.45 19.64 8.43
N ASN A 56 -11.16 19.10 7.44
CA ASN A 56 -10.96 17.74 6.96
C ASN A 56 -10.08 17.64 5.72
N GLU A 57 -9.81 18.76 5.02
CA GLU A 57 -9.02 18.80 3.79
C GLU A 57 -7.68 18.07 3.92
N ASN A 58 -7.03 18.20 5.08
CA ASN A 58 -5.75 17.55 5.40
C ASN A 58 -5.85 16.60 6.59
N ALA A 59 -7.06 16.22 6.99
CA ALA A 59 -7.24 15.27 8.08
C ALA A 59 -6.80 13.89 7.60
N TYR A 60 -5.70 13.42 8.16
CA TYR A 60 -5.16 12.11 7.88
C TYR A 60 -5.79 11.07 8.82
N ASP A 61 -6.32 9.99 8.26
CA ASP A 61 -6.79 8.84 9.04
C ASP A 61 -5.64 7.85 9.28
N PRO A 62 -5.13 7.73 10.51
CA PRO A 62 -4.05 6.81 10.82
C PRO A 62 -4.46 5.35 10.65
N GLU A 63 -5.75 5.01 10.85
CA GLU A 63 -6.25 3.64 10.73
C GLU A 63 -6.22 3.20 9.27
N SER A 64 -6.86 3.96 8.37
CA SER A 64 -6.81 3.70 6.93
C SER A 64 -5.38 3.64 6.37
N TYR A 65 -4.47 4.48 6.86
CA TYR A 65 -3.08 4.40 6.42
C TYR A 65 -2.40 3.09 6.82
N ILE A 66 -2.58 2.66 8.07
CA ILE A 66 -1.99 1.41 8.55
C ILE A 66 -2.58 0.24 7.76
N GLU A 67 -3.90 0.21 7.57
CA GLU A 67 -4.56 -0.82 6.75
C GLU A 67 -4.02 -0.85 5.32
N THR A 68 -3.86 0.31 4.70
CA THR A 68 -3.31 0.43 3.34
C THR A 68 -1.89 -0.11 3.27
N ASN A 69 -1.06 0.21 4.26
CA ASN A 69 0.30 -0.31 4.34
C ASN A 69 0.35 -1.82 4.57
N ILE A 70 -0.54 -2.37 5.41
CA ILE A 70 -0.66 -3.81 5.61
C ILE A 70 -0.98 -4.48 4.28
N LYS A 71 -2.01 -4.01 3.56
CA LYS A 71 -2.38 -4.54 2.24
C LYS A 71 -1.22 -4.49 1.25
N LYS A 72 -0.44 -3.40 1.25
CA LYS A 72 0.75 -3.26 0.39
C LYS A 72 1.82 -4.30 0.71
N ILE A 73 2.09 -4.52 2.00
CA ILE A 73 3.06 -5.52 2.46
C ILE A 73 2.57 -6.95 2.13
N GLU A 74 1.29 -7.24 2.34
CA GLU A 74 0.67 -8.52 1.99
C GLU A 74 0.77 -8.81 0.50
N LYS A 75 0.46 -7.82 -0.36
CA LYS A 75 0.63 -7.94 -1.82
C LYS A 75 2.08 -8.26 -2.19
N ARG A 76 3.05 -7.57 -1.58
CA ARG A 76 4.49 -7.82 -1.84
C ARG A 76 4.92 -9.21 -1.37
N LEU A 77 4.38 -9.67 -0.24
CA LEU A 77 4.65 -11.02 0.28
C LEU A 77 4.12 -12.08 -0.68
N GLU A 78 2.90 -11.90 -1.19
CA GLU A 78 2.30 -12.83 -2.15
C GLU A 78 3.09 -12.88 -3.47
N TYR A 79 3.50 -11.72 -4.00
CA TYR A 79 4.38 -11.67 -5.15
C TYR A 79 5.70 -12.42 -4.90
N SER A 80 6.33 -12.20 -3.74
CA SER A 80 7.58 -12.86 -3.39
C SER A 80 7.41 -14.38 -3.28
N ARG A 81 6.29 -14.86 -2.74
CA ARG A 81 5.98 -16.30 -2.67
C ARG A 81 5.83 -16.90 -4.06
N LYS A 82 5.07 -16.26 -4.94
CA LYS A 82 4.92 -16.72 -6.33
C LYS A 82 6.25 -16.75 -7.08
N ALA A 83 7.09 -15.72 -6.91
CA ALA A 83 8.42 -15.69 -7.51
C ALA A 83 9.33 -16.81 -6.99
N VAL A 84 9.26 -17.13 -5.70
CA VAL A 84 9.99 -18.27 -5.11
C VAL A 84 9.47 -19.59 -5.66
N GLU A 85 8.15 -19.78 -5.75
CA GLU A 85 7.56 -20.99 -6.33
C GLU A 85 7.98 -21.19 -7.80
N GLU A 86 8.03 -20.12 -8.60
CA GLU A 86 8.51 -20.17 -9.98
C GLU A 86 9.98 -20.65 -10.03
N LEU A 87 10.85 -20.04 -9.21
CA LEU A 87 12.27 -20.42 -9.14
C LEU A 87 12.47 -21.85 -8.65
N GLU A 88 11.67 -22.33 -7.70
CA GLU A 88 11.68 -23.73 -7.25
C GLU A 88 11.35 -24.68 -8.40
N MET A 89 10.34 -24.35 -9.22
CA MET A 89 9.93 -25.17 -10.36
C MET A 89 10.95 -25.14 -11.49
N ASP A 90 11.51 -23.97 -11.80
CA ASP A 90 12.58 -23.84 -12.79
C ASP A 90 13.82 -24.64 -12.38
N HIS A 91 14.19 -24.58 -11.10
CA HIS A 91 15.28 -25.38 -10.56
C HIS A 91 15.00 -26.88 -10.68
N LEU A 92 13.80 -27.33 -10.33
CA LEU A 92 13.40 -28.73 -10.43
C LEU A 92 13.42 -29.21 -11.88
N MET A 93 12.92 -28.41 -12.81
CA MET A 93 12.95 -28.70 -14.25
C MET A 93 14.39 -28.82 -14.78
N LEU A 94 15.28 -27.93 -14.35
CA LEU A 94 16.70 -27.99 -14.71
C LEU A 94 17.39 -29.25 -14.17
N GLN A 95 17.05 -29.69 -12.95
CA GLN A 95 17.56 -30.96 -12.41
C GLN A 95 17.11 -32.15 -13.25
N ILE A 96 15.84 -32.19 -13.66
CA ILE A 96 15.29 -33.24 -14.53
C ILE A 96 16.00 -33.23 -15.88
N GLN A 97 16.19 -32.05 -16.48
CA GLN A 97 16.93 -31.89 -17.73
C GLN A 97 18.38 -32.39 -17.61
N ASN A 98 19.00 -32.21 -16.45
CA ASN A 98 20.36 -32.67 -16.16
C ASN A 98 20.44 -34.14 -15.69
N GLY A 99 19.34 -34.90 -15.81
CA GLY A 99 19.34 -36.35 -15.64
C GLY A 99 18.74 -36.87 -14.33
N ARG A 100 18.15 -36.01 -13.49
CA ARG A 100 17.34 -36.49 -12.34
C ARG A 100 16.12 -37.24 -12.88
N MET A 101 15.92 -38.49 -12.46
CA MET A 101 14.78 -39.27 -12.94
C MET A 101 13.48 -38.79 -12.29
N LEU A 102 12.37 -38.85 -13.02
CA LEU A 102 11.05 -38.53 -12.45
C LEU A 102 10.67 -39.47 -11.29
N ALA A 103 11.20 -40.70 -11.29
CA ALA A 103 11.01 -41.66 -10.21
C ALA A 103 11.69 -41.24 -8.89
N ASP A 104 12.66 -40.32 -8.96
CA ASP A 104 13.40 -39.79 -7.80
C ASP A 104 12.75 -38.54 -7.20
N LEU A 105 11.61 -38.11 -7.75
CA LEU A 105 10.84 -37.00 -7.20
C LEU A 105 10.03 -37.48 -6.00
N SER A 106 10.03 -36.68 -4.94
CA SER A 106 9.08 -36.86 -3.85
C SER A 106 7.65 -36.64 -4.33
N GLN A 107 6.68 -37.22 -3.61
CA GLN A 107 5.25 -37.04 -3.91
C GLN A 107 4.87 -35.55 -4.02
N THR A 108 5.41 -34.71 -3.12
CA THR A 108 5.18 -33.25 -3.13
C THR A 108 5.77 -32.57 -4.36
N GLU A 109 6.98 -32.96 -4.80
CA GLU A 109 7.58 -32.42 -6.03
C GLU A 109 6.77 -32.82 -7.26
N VAL A 110 6.28 -34.07 -7.32
CA VAL A 110 5.41 -34.54 -8.42
C VAL A 110 4.12 -33.73 -8.47
N GLU A 111 3.48 -33.49 -7.32
CA GLU A 111 2.24 -32.70 -7.23
C GLU A 111 2.44 -31.23 -7.63
N LYS A 112 3.51 -30.60 -7.12
CA LYS A 112 3.88 -29.23 -7.50
C LYS A 112 4.16 -29.13 -9.00
N LEU A 113 4.99 -30.04 -9.53
CA LEU A 113 5.35 -30.05 -10.95
C LEU A 113 4.13 -30.29 -11.85
N LYS A 114 3.23 -31.19 -11.47
CA LYS A 114 1.96 -31.42 -12.18
C LYS A 114 1.10 -30.15 -12.20
N SER A 115 0.93 -29.51 -11.06
CA SER A 115 0.17 -28.25 -10.95
C SER A 115 0.79 -27.15 -11.82
N TYR A 116 2.10 -26.98 -11.73
CA TYR A 116 2.87 -26.01 -12.51
C TYR A 116 2.75 -26.24 -14.03
N ALA A 117 2.95 -27.48 -14.48
CA ALA A 117 2.83 -27.84 -15.89
C ALA A 117 1.41 -27.59 -16.43
N SER A 118 0.38 -27.99 -15.68
CA SER A 118 -1.01 -27.68 -16.04
C SER A 118 -1.25 -26.17 -16.18
N LYS A 119 -0.78 -25.36 -15.22
CA LYS A 119 -0.91 -23.89 -15.27
C LYS A 119 -0.23 -23.30 -16.50
N LYS A 120 1.01 -23.72 -16.82
CA LYS A 120 1.74 -23.24 -18.01
C LYS A 120 1.06 -23.63 -19.31
N ILE A 121 0.57 -24.88 -19.42
CA ILE A 121 -0.18 -25.35 -20.61
C ILE A 121 -1.45 -24.50 -20.80
N THR A 122 -2.23 -24.28 -19.74
CA THR A 122 -3.44 -23.46 -19.81
C THR A 122 -3.13 -22.00 -20.19
N CYS A 123 -2.03 -21.43 -19.67
CA CYS A 123 -1.62 -20.07 -20.02
C CYS A 123 -1.28 -19.96 -21.52
N LEU A 124 -0.47 -20.90 -22.02
CA LEU A 124 -0.10 -20.95 -23.43
C LEU A 124 -1.31 -21.18 -24.34
N ASP A 125 -2.26 -22.04 -23.96
CA ASP A 125 -3.50 -22.25 -24.72
C ASP A 125 -4.32 -20.94 -24.83
N ARG A 126 -4.40 -20.17 -23.74
CA ARG A 126 -5.08 -18.87 -23.73
C ARG A 126 -4.37 -17.86 -24.64
N GLU A 127 -3.04 -17.79 -24.57
CA GLU A 127 -2.25 -16.88 -25.41
C GLU A 127 -2.34 -17.23 -26.91
N LEU A 128 -2.39 -18.52 -27.25
CA LEU A 128 -2.58 -18.95 -28.64
C LEU A 128 -3.98 -18.59 -29.16
N ARG A 129 -5.01 -18.65 -28.31
CA ARG A 129 -6.39 -18.24 -28.68
C ARG A 129 -6.53 -16.74 -28.90
N THR A 130 -5.79 -15.90 -28.17
CA THR A 130 -5.84 -14.43 -28.38
C THR A 130 -5.14 -14.02 -29.68
N GLN A 131 -4.17 -14.81 -30.17
CA GLN A 131 -3.49 -14.58 -31.45
C GLN A 131 -4.26 -15.09 -32.68
N HIS A 132 -5.16 -16.06 -32.50
CA HIS A 132 -6.02 -16.61 -33.57
C HIS A 132 -7.50 -16.53 -33.19
N PRO A 133 -8.21 -15.43 -33.54
CA PRO A 133 -9.55 -15.16 -33.03
C PRO A 133 -10.68 -16.05 -33.61
N ASN A 134 -10.41 -17.30 -34.04
CA ASN A 134 -11.48 -18.25 -34.42
C ASN A 134 -11.06 -19.73 -34.29
N THR A 135 -11.65 -20.44 -33.33
CA THR A 135 -12.51 -21.63 -33.55
C THR A 135 -13.26 -21.88 -32.23
N SER A 136 -14.58 -21.74 -32.28
CA SER A 136 -15.48 -21.84 -31.12
C SER A 136 -15.37 -23.20 -30.42
N VAL A 137 -14.98 -23.17 -29.15
CA VAL A 137 -15.56 -24.04 -28.12
C VAL A 137 -15.68 -23.21 -26.84
N GLU A 138 -16.88 -23.18 -26.24
CA GLU A 138 -17.30 -22.32 -25.13
C GLU A 138 -16.33 -22.32 -23.92
N PRO A 139 -16.17 -21.19 -23.20
CA PRO A 139 -15.35 -21.14 -21.99
C PRO A 139 -16.12 -21.65 -20.77
N PHE A 140 -15.53 -22.59 -20.05
CA PHE A 140 -15.82 -22.81 -18.64
C PHE A 140 -15.25 -21.62 -17.86
N LEU A 141 -16.12 -20.92 -17.14
CA LEU A 141 -15.76 -19.79 -16.28
C LEU A 141 -15.01 -20.33 -15.06
N GLU A 142 -13.79 -19.84 -14.84
CA GLU A 142 -13.29 -19.67 -13.48
C GLU A 142 -12.36 -18.46 -13.41
N ASP A 143 -12.74 -17.63 -12.45
CA ASP A 143 -12.18 -16.40 -11.93
C ASP A 143 -10.73 -16.60 -11.48
N GLU A 144 -9.77 -15.91 -12.11
CA GLU A 144 -8.50 -15.57 -11.47
C GLU A 144 -7.92 -14.32 -12.13
N GLY A 145 -7.65 -13.32 -11.28
CA GLY A 145 -7.17 -12.00 -11.66
C GLY A 145 -5.85 -12.08 -12.41
N PHE A 146 -5.89 -11.63 -13.66
CA PHE A 146 -4.69 -11.29 -14.39
C PHE A 146 -4.02 -10.07 -13.75
N LEU A 147 -2.72 -10.23 -13.56
CA LEU A 147 -1.78 -9.16 -13.25
C LEU A 147 -1.79 -8.18 -14.42
N ASN A 148 -2.38 -7.00 -14.21
CA ASN A 148 -1.95 -5.84 -14.95
C ASN A 148 -0.65 -5.39 -14.29
N ASP A 149 0.45 -5.56 -15.01
CA ASP A 149 1.69 -4.83 -14.77
C ASP A 149 1.46 -3.36 -15.18
N ASP A 150 0.68 -2.64 -14.37
CA ASP A 150 0.65 -1.18 -14.41
C ASP A 150 1.37 -0.67 -13.16
N ASP A 151 2.71 -0.74 -13.24
CA ASP A 151 3.62 0.08 -12.43
C ASP A 151 3.79 1.46 -13.12
N GLU A 152 2.75 2.29 -13.09
CA GLU A 152 2.81 3.76 -13.17
C GLU A 152 1.61 4.23 -12.31
N ASP A 153 1.78 4.89 -11.17
CA ASP A 153 2.29 6.26 -11.07
C ASP A 153 3.07 6.48 -9.77
N MET A 154 4.30 6.93 -9.93
CA MET A 154 5.04 7.69 -8.95
C MET A 154 4.61 9.16 -9.09
N GLU A 155 3.49 9.56 -8.48
CA GLU A 155 3.25 10.99 -8.25
C GLU A 155 3.94 11.42 -6.95
N THR A 156 5.14 11.97 -7.10
CA THR A 156 5.69 12.92 -6.15
C THR A 156 4.91 14.23 -6.30
N SER A 157 4.12 14.60 -5.30
CA SER A 157 3.51 15.92 -5.25
C SER A 157 4.57 16.98 -4.99
N GLU A 158 5.09 17.58 -6.06
CA GLU A 158 5.75 18.88 -5.98
C GLU A 158 4.65 19.95 -5.99
N GLY A 159 4.43 20.56 -4.82
CA GLY A 159 3.58 21.73 -4.70
C GLY A 159 4.28 22.95 -5.31
N GLU A 160 3.75 23.45 -6.42
CA GLU A 160 4.13 24.76 -6.92
C GLU A 160 3.51 25.86 -6.04
N SER A 161 4.39 26.71 -5.50
CA SER A 161 4.03 27.97 -4.86
C SER A 161 3.79 29.05 -5.89
N SER A 162 2.63 29.69 -5.76
CA SER A 162 2.37 31.14 -5.87
C SER A 162 2.85 31.91 -7.10
N GLU A 163 1.89 32.44 -7.87
CA GLU A 163 1.94 33.83 -8.33
C GLU A 163 0.52 34.35 -8.63
N SER A 164 0.02 35.28 -7.83
CA SER A 164 -0.91 36.28 -8.34
C SER A 164 -0.62 37.63 -7.68
N ASP A 165 0.04 38.46 -8.48
CA ASP A 165 0.22 39.89 -8.28
C ASP A 165 -1.11 40.60 -8.08
N GLY A 166 -1.09 41.59 -7.21
CA GLY A 166 -2.20 42.48 -6.95
C GLY A 166 -2.51 43.40 -8.14
N ALA A 167 -3.75 43.88 -8.15
CA ALA A 167 -4.08 45.19 -8.70
C ALA A 167 -5.22 45.78 -7.88
N ASP A 168 -4.89 46.83 -7.14
CA ASP A 168 -5.80 47.88 -6.71
C ASP A 168 -6.74 48.28 -7.86
N ASN A 169 -8.00 48.62 -7.56
CA ASN A 169 -8.71 49.70 -8.24
C ASN A 169 -9.96 50.16 -7.45
N ALA A 170 -9.86 51.40 -6.98
CA ALA A 170 -10.87 52.44 -6.74
C ALA A 170 -11.98 52.22 -5.68
#